data_AF-A0A967YTV5-F1
#
_entry.id   AF-A0A967YTV5-F1
#
_cell.length_a   1.000
_cell.length_b   1.000
_cell.length_c   1.000
_cell.angle_alpha   90.00
_cell.angle_beta   90.00
_cell.angle_gamma   90.00
#
_symmetry.space_group_name_H-M   'P 1'
#
loop_
_entity.id
_entity.type
_entity.pdbx_description
1 polymer ?
#
loop_
_entity_poly.entity_id
_entity_poly.type
_entity_poly.pdbx_seq_one_letter_code
_entity_poly.pdbx_strand_id
1 'polypeptide(L)' 'MPMELLVLPHVESSFNHKAYSKFGAAGIWQFTRSTGRRYLKINYEVDERLDPIRAT' A
#
# COMPACT_ATOMS: atom_id res chain seq x y z
N MET A 1 -5.45 10.12 14.66
CA MET A 1 -4.21 9.57 14.10
C MET A 1 -3.04 10.44 14.55
N PRO A 2 -1.91 9.85 14.97
CA PRO A 2 -0.66 10.57 15.19
C PRO A 2 -0.22 11.35 13.94
N MET A 3 0.46 12.48 14.12
CA MET A 3 0.89 13.33 12.99
C MET A 3 1.99 12.67 12.16
N GLU A 4 2.83 11.82 12.77
CA GLU A 4 3.91 11.13 12.06
C GLU A 4 3.37 10.18 10.98
N LEU A 5 2.18 9.60 11.22
CA LEU A 5 1.52 8.70 10.28
C LEU A 5 1.08 9.39 8.98
N LEU A 6 0.89 10.73 8.98
CA LEU A 6 0.55 11.49 7.77
C LEU A 6 1.73 11.59 6.79
N VAL A 7 2.96 11.51 7.31
CA VAL A 7 4.19 11.56 6.50
C VAL A 7 4.58 10.20 5.94
N LEU A 8 4.13 9.10 6.56
CA LEU A 8 4.51 7.74 6.12
C LEU A 8 4.21 7.47 4.64
N PRO A 9 3.02 7.78 4.09
CA PRO A 9 2.75 7.66 2.66
C PRO A 9 3.75 8.39 1.76
N HIS A 10 4.26 9.54 2.21
CA HIS A 10 5.26 10.31 1.49
C HIS A 10 6.60 9.58 1.43
N VAL A 11 7.07 9.08 2.58
CA VAL A 11 8.35 8.38 2.70
C VAL A 11 8.33 7.05 1.93
N GLU A 12 7.22 6.32 1.99
CA GLU A 12 7.10 4.98 1.40
C GLU A 12 6.94 5.00 -0.13
N SER A 13 6.15 5.94 -0.65
CA SER A 13 5.75 5.91 -2.07
C SER A 13 5.70 7.28 -2.74
N SER A 14 6.00 8.37 -2.01
CA SER A 14 5.70 9.73 -2.48
C SER A 14 4.25 9.89 -2.93
N PHE A 15 3.30 9.26 -2.21
CA PHE A 15 1.87 9.21 -2.51
C PHE A 15 1.51 8.52 -3.86
N ASN A 16 2.41 7.71 -4.41
CA ASN A 16 2.14 6.97 -5.63
C ASN A 16 1.38 5.66 -5.33
N HIS A 17 0.08 5.64 -5.61
CA HIS A 17 -0.77 4.46 -5.47
C HIS A 17 -0.41 3.31 -6.42
N LYS A 18 0.38 3.56 -7.47
CA LYS A 18 0.88 2.52 -8.40
C LYS A 18 2.33 2.12 -8.10
N ALA A 19 2.91 2.57 -6.99
CA ALA A 19 4.27 2.23 -6.62
C ALA A 19 4.42 0.71 -6.43
N TYR A 20 5.49 0.15 -6.99
CA TYR A 20 5.89 -1.23 -6.80
C TYR A 20 7.39 -1.29 -6.50
N SER A 21 7.75 -1.94 -5.41
CA SER A 21 9.14 -2.22 -5.10
C SER A 21 9.62 -3.51 -5.78
N LYS A 22 10.94 -3.62 -5.92
CA LYS A 22 11.62 -4.85 -6.38
C LYS A 22 11.30 -6.08 -5.51
N PHE A 23 10.92 -5.87 -4.25
CA PHE A 23 10.65 -6.94 -3.28
C PHE A 23 9.14 -7.22 -3.10
N GLY A 24 8.28 -6.64 -3.93
CA GLY A 24 6.85 -6.97 -3.99
C GLY A 24 5.97 -6.22 -2.99
N ALA A 25 6.50 -5.20 -2.31
CA ALA A 25 5.68 -4.16 -1.68
C ALA A 25 5.01 -3.28 -2.74
N ALA A 26 3.77 -2.86 -2.48
CA ALA A 26 2.95 -2.15 -3.45
C ALA A 26 2.06 -1.07 -2.81
N GLY A 27 1.71 -0.07 -3.60
CA GLY A 27 0.75 0.96 -3.22
C GLY A 27 1.33 2.09 -2.36
N ILE A 28 0.42 2.92 -1.86
CA ILE A 28 0.76 4.11 -1.06
C ILE A 28 1.56 3.75 0.20
N TRP A 29 1.19 2.63 0.82
CA TRP A 29 1.77 2.16 2.09
C TRP A 29 2.87 1.13 1.94
N GLN A 30 3.23 0.76 0.70
CA GLN A 30 4.25 -0.25 0.43
C GLN A 30 4.05 -1.57 1.22
N PHE A 31 2.80 -2.04 1.35
CA PHE A 31 2.56 -3.33 1.98
C PHE A 31 3.02 -4.47 1.09
N THR A 32 3.74 -5.44 1.67
CA THR A 32 4.01 -6.72 1.01
C THR A 32 2.71 -7.49 0.81
N ARG A 33 2.72 -8.44 -0.14
CA ARG A 33 1.53 -9.24 -0.46
C ARG A 33 1.03 -10.05 0.76
N SER A 34 1.94 -10.52 1.62
CA SER A 34 1.60 -11.29 2.82
C SER A 34 0.93 -10.43 3.89
N THR A 35 1.46 -9.23 4.15
CA THR A 35 0.87 -8.29 5.10
C THR A 35 -0.45 -7.74 4.59
N GLY A 36 -0.51 -7.33 3.31
CA GLY A 36 -1.73 -6.78 2.70
C GLY A 36 -2.91 -7.74 2.76
N ARG A 37 -2.70 -9.05 2.57
CA ARG A 37 -3.78 -10.06 2.64
C ARG A 37 -4.49 -10.15 4.00
N ARG A 38 -3.91 -9.60 5.07
CA ARG A 38 -4.55 -9.58 6.39
C ARG A 38 -5.68 -8.53 6.47
N TYR A 39 -5.65 -7.53 5.60
CA TYR A 39 -6.53 -6.36 5.67
C TYR A 39 -7.22 -6.01 4.34
N LEU A 40 -6.69 -6.52 3.23
CA LEU A 40 -7.10 -6.18 1.86
C LEU A 40 -7.33 -7.43 1.02
N LYS A 41 -8.22 -7.33 0.03
CA LYS A 41 -8.45 -8.37 -0.96
C LYS A 41 -7.32 -8.36 -2.00
N ILE A 42 -6.52 -9.42 -1.98
CA ILE A 42 -5.43 -9.62 -2.92
C ILE A 42 -5.50 -11.03 -3.50
N ASN A 43 -5.86 -11.13 -4.77
CA ASN A 43 -5.92 -12.37 -5.54
C ASN A 43 -5.20 -12.19 -6.89
N TYR A 44 -5.60 -12.91 -7.93
CA TYR A 44 -5.02 -12.79 -9.27
C TYR A 44 -5.63 -11.63 -10.08
N GLU A 45 -6.89 -11.30 -9.81
CA GLU A 45 -7.66 -10.30 -10.55
C GLU A 45 -7.62 -8.92 -9.88
N VAL A 46 -7.46 -8.91 -8.55
CA VAL A 46 -7.57 -7.71 -7.71
C VAL A 46 -6.38 -7.65 -6.77
N ASP A 47 -5.76 -6.47 -6.68
CA ASP A 47 -4.75 -6.12 -5.68
C ASP A 47 -5.11 -4.76 -5.06
N GLU A 48 -5.89 -4.79 -3.98
CA GLU A 48 -6.40 -3.57 -3.33
C GLU A 48 -5.30 -2.72 -2.68
N ARG A 49 -4.04 -3.18 -2.64
CA ARG A 49 -2.90 -2.33 -2.23
C ARG A 49 -2.74 -1.11 -3.14
N LEU A 50 -3.16 -1.22 -4.40
CA LEU A 50 -3.09 -0.15 -5.39
C LEU A 50 -4.31 0.77 -5.39
N ASP A 51 -5.34 0.43 -4.62
CA ASP A 51 -6.58 1.20 -4.54
C ASP A 51 -6.42 2.30 -3.48
N PRO A 52 -6.41 3.59 -3.87
CA PRO A 52 -6.17 4.69 -2.94
C PRO A 52 -7.29 4.92 -1.93
N ILE A 53 -8.48 4.32 -2.12
CA ILE A 53 -9.61 4.43 -1.19
C ILE A 53 -9.63 3.22 -0.26
N ARG A 54 -9.39 2.01 -0.79
CA ARG A 54 -9.40 0.80 0.04
C ARG A 54 -8.15 0.65 0.90
N ALA A 55 -7.03 1.21 0.45
CA ALA A 55 -5.77 1.11 1.17
C ALA A 55 -5.59 2.17 2.27
N THR A 56 -6.59 2.98 2.65
CA THR A 56 -6.49 4.00 3.72
C THR A 56 -6.94 3.51 5.09
#